data_AF-A0A679HHJ1-F1
#
_entry.id   AF-A0A679HHJ1-F1
#
_cell.length_a   1.000
_cell.length_b   1.000
_cell.length_c   1.000
_cell.angle_alpha   90.00
_cell.angle_beta   90.00
_cell.angle_gamma   90.00
#
_symmetry.space_group_name_H-M   'P 1'
#
loop_
_entity.id
_entity.type
_entity.pdbx_description
1 polymer ?
#
loop_
_entity_poly.entity_id
_entity_poly.type
_entity_poly.pdbx_seq_one_letter_code
_entity_poly.pdbx_strand_id
1 'polypeptide(L)'
;MNNGDANRFLCAALGGFLMATMLTGCKPEESPLKGENETLRKQVARQESLVSSLQDGNKVMQQQIDLLNQEIRDAKKAAESAKAEAKSAGDQLEIQLVQARKLTADIKRTAVEQAAQNIQVETKGAQAEDMPRPLSTVAKVVEESLAKNGYSVRVSVKTDQKAVYVTERKISNPVSLEVAGFRNQYVVALLAMPTSVTRLSVKAEFEKLAQGGRILSVSTEETAEIERRLIGEVSKALSAPSKT
;
A
#
# COMPACT_ATOMS: atom_id res chain seq x y z
N MET A 1 -137.92 39.74 -67.92
CA MET A 1 -138.81 38.58 -67.80
C MET A 1 -138.06 37.48 -67.06
N ASN A 2 -138.65 37.07 -65.93
CA ASN A 2 -138.38 35.91 -65.04
C ASN A 2 -137.01 35.86 -64.34
N ASN A 3 -136.89 36.16 -63.03
CA ASN A 3 -137.42 35.54 -61.79
C ASN A 3 -136.73 34.22 -61.39
N GLY A 4 -136.15 34.23 -60.18
CA GLY A 4 -135.86 33.07 -59.32
C GLY A 4 -134.59 32.31 -59.70
N ASP A 5 -133.62 32.00 -58.84
CA ASP A 5 -133.66 31.87 -57.40
C ASP A 5 -132.30 32.22 -56.79
N ALA A 6 -132.39 33.09 -55.79
CA ALA A 6 -131.40 33.26 -54.76
C ALA A 6 -131.38 32.04 -53.84
N ASN A 7 -130.28 31.91 -53.08
CA ASN A 7 -130.24 31.20 -51.81
C ASN A 7 -130.53 29.70 -51.84
N ARG A 8 -129.46 28.92 -51.99
CA ARG A 8 -129.16 27.76 -51.11
C ARG A 8 -127.88 27.09 -51.61
N PHE A 9 -126.73 27.60 -51.20
CA PHE A 9 -125.51 26.81 -50.87
C PHE A 9 -124.46 27.78 -50.28
N LEU A 10 -124.94 28.70 -49.44
CA LEU A 10 -124.14 29.65 -48.66
C LEU A 10 -123.94 29.04 -47.26
N CYS A 11 -123.17 27.95 -47.15
CA CYS A 11 -122.80 27.41 -45.83
C CYS A 11 -121.55 26.50 -45.78
N ALA A 12 -120.85 26.24 -46.89
CA ALA A 12 -119.75 25.26 -46.90
C ALA A 12 -118.40 25.79 -47.44
N ALA A 13 -118.24 27.11 -47.63
CA ALA A 13 -117.07 27.68 -48.30
C ALA A 13 -116.25 28.70 -47.47
N LEU A 14 -116.51 28.85 -46.16
CA LEU A 14 -115.83 29.82 -45.30
C LEU A 14 -115.16 29.23 -44.04
N GLY A 15 -115.06 27.90 -43.94
CA GLY A 15 -114.47 27.19 -42.79
C GLY A 15 -113.18 26.41 -43.09
N GLY A 16 -112.59 26.55 -44.28
CA GLY A 16 -111.48 25.70 -44.74
C GLY A 16 -110.20 26.43 -45.16
N PHE A 17 -110.16 27.77 -45.09
CA PHE A 17 -109.03 28.56 -45.61
C PHE A 17 -108.35 29.46 -44.56
N LEU A 18 -108.72 29.34 -43.28
CA LEU A 18 -108.10 30.10 -42.18
C LEU A 18 -107.40 29.22 -41.14
N MET A 19 -107.08 27.97 -41.49
CA MET A 19 -106.33 27.04 -40.63
C MET A 19 -105.28 26.27 -41.44
N ALA A 20 -104.65 26.93 -42.43
CA ALA A 20 -103.53 26.38 -43.20
C ALA A 20 -102.29 27.29 -43.19
N THR A 21 -102.30 28.39 -42.43
CA THR A 21 -101.21 29.37 -42.34
C THR A 21 -100.53 29.45 -40.97
N MET A 22 -100.85 28.54 -40.03
CA MET A 22 -100.21 28.46 -38.71
C MET A 22 -99.20 27.30 -38.57
N LEU A 23 -98.52 26.92 -39.66
CA LEU A 23 -97.44 25.91 -39.65
C LEU A 23 -96.16 26.37 -40.35
N THR A 24 -95.89 27.68 -40.38
CA THR A 24 -94.58 28.22 -40.77
C THR A 24 -93.97 28.98 -39.60
N GLY A 25 -93.58 28.24 -38.55
CA GLY A 25 -93.09 28.88 -37.34
C GLY A 25 -92.57 27.97 -36.24
N CYS A 26 -92.06 26.78 -36.55
CA CYS A 26 -91.22 26.03 -35.60
C CYS A 26 -89.86 25.83 -36.25
N LYS A 27 -88.86 26.64 -35.85
CA LYS A 27 -87.47 26.18 -35.94
C LYS A 27 -87.40 24.83 -35.22
N PRO A 28 -86.68 23.82 -35.72
CA PRO A 28 -86.40 22.66 -34.90
C PRO A 28 -85.66 23.20 -33.67
N GLU A 29 -86.25 23.10 -32.49
CA GLU A 29 -85.48 23.25 -31.26
C GLU A 29 -84.27 22.33 -31.39
N GLU A 30 -83.07 22.89 -31.29
CA GLU A 30 -81.89 22.09 -30.99
C GLU A 30 -82.15 21.43 -29.64
N SER A 31 -82.54 20.16 -29.68
CA SER A 31 -82.78 19.37 -28.48
C SER A 31 -81.55 19.48 -27.56
N PRO A 32 -81.70 19.92 -26.29
CA PRO A 32 -80.59 20.03 -25.32
C PRO A 32 -79.77 18.73 -25.22
N LEU A 33 -80.43 17.59 -25.46
CA LEU A 33 -79.84 16.27 -25.49
C LEU A 33 -78.77 16.10 -26.59
N LYS A 34 -78.84 16.81 -27.72
CA LYS A 34 -77.79 16.75 -28.76
C LYS A 34 -76.51 17.43 -28.31
N GLY A 35 -76.60 18.59 -27.65
CA GLY A 35 -75.45 19.30 -27.09
C GLY A 35 -74.79 18.53 -25.95
N GLU A 36 -75.59 17.92 -25.08
CA GLU A 36 -75.09 17.01 -24.04
C GLU A 36 -74.42 15.77 -24.63
N ASN A 37 -74.99 15.17 -25.68
CA ASN A 37 -74.39 14.01 -26.36
C ASN A 37 -73.05 14.36 -27.03
N GLU A 38 -72.95 15.54 -27.65
CA GLU A 38 -71.69 16.02 -28.22
C GLU A 38 -70.64 16.28 -27.14
N THR A 39 -71.06 16.83 -25.99
CA THR A 39 -70.18 17.06 -24.83
C THR A 39 -69.68 15.74 -24.24
N LEU A 40 -70.55 14.74 -24.08
CA LEU A 40 -70.19 13.40 -23.63
C LEU A 40 -69.22 12.72 -24.60
N ARG A 41 -69.44 12.82 -25.92
CA ARG A 41 -68.49 12.29 -26.93
C ARG A 41 -67.12 12.95 -26.82
N LYS A 42 -67.06 14.26 -26.63
CA LYS A 42 -65.79 14.98 -26.41
C LYS A 42 -65.09 14.52 -25.12
N GLN A 43 -65.84 14.25 -24.05
CA GLN A 43 -65.28 13.72 -22.80
C GLN A 43 -64.77 12.29 -22.96
N VAL A 44 -65.51 11.42 -23.66
CA VAL A 44 -65.08 10.05 -23.96
C VAL A 44 -63.80 10.06 -24.79
N ALA A 45 -63.73 10.85 -25.87
CA ALA A 45 -62.51 10.96 -26.69
C ALA A 45 -61.29 11.45 -25.87
N ARG A 46 -61.50 12.37 -24.91
CA ARG A 46 -60.44 12.79 -23.98
C ARG A 46 -60.02 11.67 -23.04
N GLN A 47 -60.97 10.90 -22.50
CA GLN A 47 -60.67 9.76 -21.64
C GLN A 47 -59.95 8.65 -22.41
N GLU A 48 -60.35 8.35 -23.64
CA GLU A 48 -59.67 7.38 -24.51
C GLU A 48 -58.24 7.82 -24.81
N SER A 49 -58.02 9.12 -25.09
CA SER A 49 -56.67 9.68 -25.27
C SER A 49 -55.82 9.56 -24.00
N LEU A 50 -56.39 9.83 -22.82
CA LEU A 50 -55.70 9.65 -21.54
C LEU A 50 -55.36 8.18 -21.29
N VAL A 51 -56.28 7.25 -21.58
CA VAL A 51 -56.03 5.81 -21.45
C VAL A 51 -54.90 5.36 -22.38
N SER A 52 -54.88 5.82 -23.63
CA SER A 52 -53.79 5.52 -24.57
C SER A 52 -52.46 6.06 -24.05
N SER A 53 -52.42 7.30 -23.56
CA SER A 53 -51.21 7.91 -23.02
C SER A 53 -50.68 7.17 -21.78
N LEU A 54 -51.57 6.73 -20.89
CA LEU A 54 -51.19 5.92 -19.72
C LEU A 54 -50.69 4.52 -20.12
N GLN A 55 -51.29 3.89 -21.13
CA GLN A 55 -50.82 2.61 -21.65
C GLN A 55 -49.42 2.71 -22.23
N ASP A 56 -49.15 3.76 -23.00
CA ASP A 56 -47.81 3.98 -23.55
C ASP A 56 -46.80 4.35 -22.44
N GLY A 57 -47.22 5.13 -21.44
CA GLY A 57 -46.42 5.38 -20.24
C GLY A 57 -46.06 4.09 -19.49
N ASN A 58 -47.01 3.16 -19.33
CA ASN A 58 -46.76 1.86 -18.70
C ASN A 58 -45.78 1.00 -19.50
N LYS A 59 -45.84 1.03 -20.85
CA LYS A 59 -44.86 0.31 -21.70
C LYS A 59 -43.45 0.87 -21.50
N VAL A 60 -43.31 2.19 -21.52
CA VAL A 60 -42.01 2.86 -21.30
C VAL A 60 -41.46 2.54 -19.92
N MET A 61 -42.30 2.56 -18.89
CA MET A 61 -41.90 2.22 -17.52
C MET A 61 -41.45 0.75 -17.42
N GLN A 62 -42.15 -0.17 -18.08
CA GLN A 62 -41.75 -1.57 -18.11
C GLN A 62 -40.39 -1.75 -18.82
N GLN A 63 -40.16 -1.05 -19.93
CA GLN A 63 -38.86 -1.06 -20.60
C GLN A 63 -37.74 -0.51 -19.71
N GLN A 64 -37.99 0.56 -18.94
CA GLN A 64 -37.01 1.08 -17.98
C GLN A 64 -36.71 0.06 -16.88
N ILE A 65 -37.71 -0.65 -16.37
CA ILE A 65 -37.51 -1.72 -15.38
C ILE A 65 -36.64 -2.84 -15.96
N ASP A 66 -36.90 -3.24 -17.21
CA ASP A 66 -36.13 -4.30 -17.86
C ASP A 66 -34.66 -3.89 -18.08
N LEU A 67 -34.43 -2.64 -18.50
CA LEU A 67 -33.09 -2.06 -18.65
C LEU A 67 -32.35 -2.00 -17.31
N LEU A 68 -32.98 -1.49 -16.25
CA LEU A 68 -32.37 -1.42 -14.92
C LEU A 68 -32.03 -2.82 -14.39
N ASN A 69 -32.90 -3.80 -14.60
CA ASN A 69 -32.62 -5.19 -14.22
C ASN A 69 -31.43 -5.78 -14.99
N GLN A 70 -31.27 -5.41 -16.26
CA GLN A 70 -30.11 -5.80 -17.04
C GLN A 70 -28.83 -5.13 -16.52
N GLU A 71 -28.85 -3.82 -16.30
CA GLU A 71 -27.71 -3.07 -15.75
C GLU A 71 -27.28 -3.60 -14.38
N ILE A 72 -28.23 -3.95 -13.51
CA ILE A 72 -27.93 -4.56 -12.20
C ILE A 72 -27.24 -5.92 -12.37
N ARG A 73 -27.69 -6.75 -13.32
CA ARG A 73 -27.04 -8.05 -13.59
C ARG A 73 -25.63 -7.88 -14.13
N ASP A 74 -25.43 -6.95 -15.06
CA ASP A 74 -24.14 -6.68 -15.68
C ASP A 74 -23.16 -6.08 -14.65
N ALA A 75 -23.61 -5.12 -13.85
CA ALA A 75 -22.83 -4.53 -12.76
C ALA A 75 -22.46 -5.58 -11.71
N LYS A 76 -23.38 -6.48 -11.35
CA LYS A 76 -23.10 -7.58 -10.42
C LYS A 76 -22.01 -8.51 -10.96
N LYS A 77 -22.11 -8.90 -12.23
CA LYS A 77 -21.13 -9.78 -12.88
C LYS A 77 -19.75 -9.12 -12.96
N ALA A 78 -19.69 -7.83 -13.29
CA ALA A 78 -18.46 -7.07 -13.30
C ALA A 78 -17.82 -6.97 -11.90
N ALA A 79 -18.62 -6.72 -10.87
CA ALA A 79 -18.15 -6.66 -9.48
C ALA A 79 -17.62 -8.01 -8.99
N GLU A 80 -18.28 -9.12 -9.34
CA GLU A 80 -17.83 -10.47 -9.01
C GLU A 80 -16.50 -10.80 -9.71
N SER A 81 -16.33 -10.43 -10.99
CA SER A 81 -15.06 -10.59 -11.72
C SER A 81 -13.94 -9.78 -11.07
N ALA A 82 -14.18 -8.50 -10.81
CA ALA A 82 -13.20 -7.61 -10.18
C ALA A 82 -12.77 -8.13 -8.79
N LYS A 83 -13.71 -8.67 -8.00
CA LYS A 83 -13.42 -9.30 -6.71
C LYS A 83 -12.56 -10.56 -6.86
N ALA A 84 -12.81 -11.38 -7.87
CA ALA A 84 -12.03 -12.58 -8.14
C ALA A 84 -10.59 -12.23 -8.57
N GLU A 85 -10.44 -11.23 -9.45
CA GLU A 85 -9.14 -10.70 -9.90
C GLU A 85 -8.35 -10.11 -8.73
N ALA A 86 -8.99 -9.28 -7.90
CA ALA A 86 -8.36 -8.70 -6.72
C ALA A 86 -7.87 -9.77 -5.73
N LYS A 87 -8.67 -10.84 -5.53
CA LYS A 87 -8.26 -11.97 -4.69
C LYS A 87 -7.05 -12.70 -5.29
N SER A 88 -7.08 -13.00 -6.58
CA SER A 88 -5.97 -13.67 -7.26
C SER A 88 -4.67 -12.85 -7.22
N ALA A 89 -4.77 -11.54 -7.41
CA ALA A 89 -3.64 -10.62 -7.28
C ALA A 89 -3.10 -10.59 -5.84
N GLY A 90 -3.98 -10.62 -4.83
CA GLY A 90 -3.61 -10.73 -3.42
C GLY A 90 -2.79 -12.01 -3.14
N ASP A 91 -3.27 -13.16 -3.60
CA ASP A 91 -2.59 -14.45 -3.43
C ASP A 91 -1.21 -14.46 -4.10
N GLN A 92 -1.08 -13.85 -5.30
CA GLN A 92 0.21 -13.71 -5.99
C GLN A 92 1.19 -12.82 -5.24
N LEU A 93 0.73 -11.69 -4.69
CA LEU A 93 1.56 -10.79 -3.88
C LEU A 93 2.06 -11.48 -2.61
N GLU A 94 1.23 -12.30 -1.97
CA GLU A 94 1.64 -13.06 -0.78
C GLU A 94 2.75 -14.07 -1.12
N ILE A 95 2.63 -14.79 -2.24
CA ILE A 95 3.68 -15.69 -2.72
C ILE A 95 4.98 -14.93 -2.98
N GLN A 96 4.90 -13.76 -3.63
CA GLN A 96 6.08 -12.92 -3.90
C GLN A 96 6.73 -12.41 -2.60
N LEU A 97 5.94 -12.03 -1.60
CA LEU A 97 6.46 -11.60 -0.29
C LEU A 97 7.19 -12.73 0.43
N VAL A 98 6.66 -13.95 0.40
CA VAL A 98 7.32 -15.12 0.99
C VAL A 98 8.65 -15.41 0.27
N GLN A 99 8.66 -15.35 -1.07
CA GLN A 99 9.89 -15.53 -1.85
C GLN A 99 10.92 -14.43 -1.57
N ALA A 100 10.51 -13.17 -1.52
CA ALA A 100 11.39 -12.04 -1.22
C ALA A 100 12.01 -12.15 0.18
N ARG A 101 11.23 -12.57 1.18
CA ARG A 101 11.73 -12.85 2.54
C ARG A 101 12.77 -13.97 2.54
N LYS A 102 12.51 -15.06 1.82
CA LYS A 102 13.45 -16.18 1.69
C LYS A 102 14.77 -15.73 1.04
N LEU A 103 14.69 -15.05 -0.11
CA LEU A 103 15.86 -14.51 -0.79
C LEU A 103 16.64 -13.53 0.10
N THR A 104 15.95 -12.68 0.86
CA THR A 104 16.60 -11.76 1.81
C THR A 104 17.34 -12.51 2.91
N ALA A 105 16.75 -13.59 3.45
CA ALA A 105 17.41 -14.44 4.44
C ALA A 105 18.64 -15.14 3.86
N ASP A 106 18.53 -15.65 2.63
CA ASP A 106 19.64 -16.31 1.92
C ASP A 106 20.77 -15.32 1.64
N ILE A 107 20.47 -14.10 1.15
CA ILE A 107 21.46 -13.03 0.94
C ILE A 107 22.16 -12.68 2.25
N LYS A 108 21.42 -12.50 3.35
CA LYS A 108 22.02 -12.21 4.66
C LYS A 108 22.94 -13.34 5.10
N ARG A 109 22.54 -14.59 4.93
CA ARG A 109 23.35 -15.76 5.28
C ARG A 109 24.63 -15.80 4.45
N THR A 110 24.53 -15.66 3.13
CA THR A 110 25.70 -15.64 2.25
C THR A 110 26.62 -14.46 2.54
N ALA A 111 26.08 -13.28 2.84
CA ALA A 111 26.88 -12.11 3.23
C ALA A 111 27.63 -12.34 4.56
N VAL A 112 26.99 -12.99 5.54
CA VAL A 112 27.66 -13.37 6.80
C VAL A 112 28.73 -14.43 6.56
N GLU A 113 28.47 -15.44 5.72
CA GLU A 113 29.45 -16.48 5.38
C GLU A 113 30.65 -15.91 4.63
N GLN A 114 30.42 -15.01 3.65
CA GLN A 114 31.49 -14.31 2.93
C GLN A 114 32.28 -13.36 3.84
N ALA A 115 31.60 -12.61 4.71
CA ALA A 115 32.28 -11.79 5.72
C ALA A 115 33.08 -12.66 6.69
N ALA A 116 32.57 -13.83 7.07
CA ALA A 116 33.30 -14.77 7.93
C ALA A 116 34.57 -15.30 7.27
N GLN A 117 34.51 -15.64 5.97
CA GLN A 117 35.68 -16.07 5.18
C GLN A 117 36.70 -14.94 5.01
N ASN A 118 36.28 -13.73 4.63
CA ASN A 118 37.20 -12.59 4.48
C ASN A 118 37.89 -12.24 5.80
N ILE A 119 37.16 -12.24 6.91
CA ILE A 119 37.73 -11.99 8.24
C ILE A 119 38.70 -13.11 8.65
N GLN A 120 38.44 -14.37 8.27
CA GLN A 120 39.35 -15.49 8.54
C GLN A 120 40.67 -15.37 7.77
N VAL A 121 40.64 -14.75 6.58
CA VAL A 121 41.85 -14.43 5.80
C VAL A 121 42.62 -13.28 6.46
N GLU A 122 41.94 -12.24 6.94
CA GLU A 122 42.56 -11.09 7.62
C GLU A 122 43.16 -11.42 9.00
N THR A 123 42.66 -12.43 9.71
CA THR A 123 43.21 -12.85 11.01
C THR A 123 44.37 -13.85 10.91
N LYS A 124 44.80 -14.25 9.71
CA LYS A 124 45.95 -15.15 9.54
C LYS A 124 47.23 -14.44 9.99
N GLY A 125 47.84 -14.94 11.07
CA GLY A 125 49.01 -14.30 11.72
C GLY A 125 48.65 -13.23 12.75
N ALA A 126 47.40 -13.22 13.25
CA ALA A 126 47.00 -12.49 14.44
C ALA A 126 47.47 -13.19 15.72
N GLN A 127 47.68 -12.43 16.79
CA GLN A 127 47.84 -13.00 18.13
C GLN A 127 46.46 -13.38 18.68
N ALA A 128 46.38 -14.51 19.39
CA ALA A 128 45.14 -14.99 19.98
C ALA A 128 45.33 -15.52 21.39
N GLU A 129 44.31 -15.34 22.24
CA GLU A 129 44.26 -15.83 23.61
C GLU A 129 42.83 -16.27 23.97
N ASP A 130 42.72 -17.37 24.70
CA ASP A 130 41.45 -17.91 25.15
C ASP A 130 41.08 -17.33 26.53
N MET A 131 39.97 -16.61 26.59
CA MET A 131 39.49 -15.93 27.79
C MET A 131 38.40 -16.78 28.47
N PRO A 132 38.52 -17.10 29.78
CA PRO A 132 37.54 -17.92 30.51
C PRO A 132 36.30 -17.09 30.92
N ARG A 133 35.65 -16.48 29.94
CA ARG A 133 34.49 -15.60 30.07
C ARG A 133 33.60 -15.74 28.84
N PRO A 134 32.26 -15.59 28.98
CA PRO A 134 31.34 -15.68 27.86
C PRO A 134 31.53 -14.53 26.88
N LEU A 135 31.15 -14.76 25.62
CA LEU A 135 31.37 -13.83 24.49
C LEU A 135 30.83 -12.43 24.78
N SER A 136 29.66 -12.32 25.39
CA SER A 136 29.02 -11.04 25.72
C SER A 136 29.86 -10.19 26.68
N THR A 137 30.45 -10.81 27.70
CA THR A 137 31.32 -10.12 28.66
C THR A 137 32.62 -9.66 28.00
N VAL A 138 33.27 -10.54 27.23
CA VAL A 138 34.52 -10.20 26.54
C VAL A 138 34.28 -9.11 25.49
N ALA A 139 33.19 -9.20 24.73
CA ALA A 139 32.79 -8.19 23.76
C ALA A 139 32.65 -6.80 24.38
N LYS A 140 31.96 -6.70 25.52
CA LYS A 140 31.79 -5.44 26.23
C LYS A 140 33.14 -4.85 26.68
N VAL A 141 34.00 -5.67 27.29
CA VAL A 141 35.31 -5.21 27.77
C VAL A 141 36.24 -4.81 26.62
N VAL A 142 36.16 -5.48 25.47
CA VAL A 142 36.90 -5.09 24.26
C VAL A 142 36.47 -3.70 23.80
N GLU A 143 35.16 -3.44 23.70
CA GLU A 143 34.64 -2.11 23.31
C GLU A 143 35.09 -1.02 24.28
N GLU A 144 34.99 -1.28 25.58
CA GLU A 144 35.43 -0.36 26.63
C GLU A 144 36.95 -0.11 26.58
N SER A 145 37.75 -1.16 26.34
CA SER A 145 39.21 -1.06 26.24
C SER A 145 39.63 -0.26 25.01
N LEU A 146 39.00 -0.51 23.85
CA LEU A 146 39.25 0.26 22.63
C LEU A 146 38.89 1.74 22.83
N ALA A 147 37.71 2.02 23.38
CA ALA A 147 37.24 3.38 23.64
C ALA A 147 38.13 4.12 24.64
N LYS A 148 38.54 3.45 25.73
CA LYS A 148 39.44 4.01 26.74
C LYS A 148 40.80 4.40 26.17
N ASN A 149 41.27 3.65 25.17
CA ASN A 149 42.51 3.96 24.44
C ASN A 149 42.30 4.91 23.26
N GLY A 150 41.11 5.47 23.09
CA GLY A 150 40.79 6.44 22.03
C GLY A 150 40.77 5.81 20.63
N TYR A 151 40.43 4.53 20.52
CA TYR A 151 40.14 3.88 19.24
C TYR A 151 38.63 3.86 18.99
N SER A 152 38.20 4.54 17.94
CA SER A 152 36.81 4.49 17.45
C SER A 152 36.58 3.20 16.65
N VAL A 153 35.44 2.54 16.85
CA VAL A 153 35.07 1.36 16.05
C VAL A 153 34.39 1.83 14.77
N ARG A 154 35.00 1.52 13.62
CA ARG A 154 34.46 1.83 12.28
C ARG A 154 33.40 0.81 11.85
N VAL A 155 33.66 -0.47 12.09
CA VAL A 155 32.77 -1.58 11.72
C VAL A 155 32.67 -2.52 12.90
N SER A 156 31.44 -2.91 13.23
CA SER A 156 31.17 -3.97 14.22
C SER A 156 30.21 -4.99 13.65
N VAL A 157 30.55 -6.26 13.73
CA VAL A 157 29.67 -7.39 13.41
C VAL A 157 29.50 -8.20 14.68
N LYS A 158 28.27 -8.38 15.16
CA LYS A 158 27.99 -9.17 16.37
C LYS A 158 26.95 -10.24 16.04
N THR A 159 27.26 -11.48 16.38
CA THR A 159 26.37 -12.64 16.33
C THR A 159 26.50 -13.42 17.63
N ASP A 160 25.64 -14.41 17.84
CA ASP A 160 25.65 -15.22 19.06
C ASP A 160 26.94 -16.04 19.24
N GLN A 161 27.67 -16.29 18.15
CA GLN A 161 28.88 -17.11 18.14
C GLN A 161 30.15 -16.32 17.82
N LYS A 162 30.05 -15.11 17.24
CA LYS A 162 31.20 -14.34 16.77
C LYS A 162 30.96 -12.85 16.96
N ALA A 163 31.99 -12.12 17.36
CA ALA A 163 32.00 -10.66 17.25
C ALA A 163 33.27 -10.18 16.55
N VAL A 164 33.18 -9.18 15.69
CA VAL A 164 34.32 -8.60 14.99
C VAL A 164 34.25 -7.10 15.06
N TYR A 165 35.36 -6.47 15.40
CA TYR A 165 35.52 -5.02 15.50
C TYR A 165 36.68 -4.59 14.63
N VAL A 166 36.44 -3.61 13.77
CA VAL A 166 37.48 -2.94 13.00
C VAL A 166 37.53 -1.51 13.48
N THR A 167 38.68 -1.07 13.99
CA THR A 167 38.84 0.30 14.45
C THR A 167 39.09 1.23 13.26
N GLU A 168 38.86 2.52 13.48
CA GLU A 168 39.46 3.55 12.65
C GLU A 168 40.98 3.54 12.82
N ARG A 169 41.66 4.12 11.82
CA ARG A 169 43.10 4.28 11.82
C ARG A 169 43.45 5.48 12.69
N LYS A 170 44.08 5.23 13.84
CA LYS A 170 44.51 6.25 14.78
C LYS A 170 45.95 6.65 14.49
N ILE A 171 46.21 7.95 14.40
CA ILE A 171 47.57 8.50 14.33
C ILE A 171 47.90 9.09 15.70
N SER A 172 48.94 8.57 16.36
CA SER A 172 49.53 9.21 17.53
C SER A 172 50.61 10.18 17.08
N ASN A 173 50.49 11.42 17.53
CA ASN A 173 51.49 12.45 17.28
C ASN A 173 52.82 12.05 17.95
N PRO A 174 53.95 12.26 17.27
CA PRO A 174 55.25 12.01 17.86
C PRO A 174 55.47 12.90 19.10
N VAL A 175 56.09 12.33 20.14
CA VAL A 175 56.37 13.03 21.41
C VAL A 175 57.46 14.10 21.25
N SER A 176 58.31 13.96 20.23
CA SER A 176 59.36 14.91 19.83
C SER A 176 59.64 14.74 18.35
N LEU A 177 60.23 15.75 17.71
CA LEU A 177 60.67 15.69 16.31
C LEU A 177 61.65 14.54 16.05
N GLU A 178 62.41 14.11 17.05
CA GLU A 178 63.40 13.02 16.94
C GLU A 178 62.78 11.61 16.99
N VAL A 179 61.51 11.51 17.40
CA VAL A 179 60.81 10.23 17.61
C VAL A 179 59.72 10.07 16.55
N ALA A 180 59.65 8.91 15.90
CA ALA A 180 58.58 8.63 14.94
C ALA A 180 57.20 8.60 15.63
N GLY A 181 56.19 9.15 14.94
CA GLY A 181 54.79 8.96 15.31
C GLY A 181 54.33 7.56 14.94
N PHE A 182 53.12 7.18 15.36
CA PHE A 182 52.58 5.85 15.03
C PHE A 182 51.21 5.95 14.40
N ARG A 183 50.94 5.09 13.44
CA ARG A 183 49.64 4.91 12.83
C ARG A 183 49.21 3.48 13.05
N ASN A 184 48.04 3.30 13.64
CA ASN A 184 47.63 1.98 14.11
C ASN A 184 46.14 1.76 13.87
N GLN A 185 45.81 0.57 13.40
CA GLN A 185 44.44 0.10 13.20
C GLN A 185 44.34 -1.34 13.68
N TYR A 186 43.26 -1.69 14.37
CA TYR A 186 43.03 -3.04 14.86
C TYR A 186 41.85 -3.70 14.18
N VAL A 187 42.00 -4.99 13.91
CA VAL A 187 40.92 -5.94 13.65
C VAL A 187 40.89 -6.90 14.83
N VAL A 188 39.81 -6.86 15.60
CA VAL A 188 39.60 -7.73 16.76
C VAL A 188 38.48 -8.70 16.42
N ALA A 189 38.77 -10.00 16.51
CA ALA A 189 37.79 -11.07 16.32
C ALA A 189 37.62 -11.86 17.62
N LEU A 190 36.37 -12.07 18.01
CA LEU A 190 35.95 -12.88 19.14
C LEU A 190 35.17 -14.07 18.61
N LEU A 191 35.50 -15.26 19.09
CA LEU A 191 34.77 -16.49 18.78
C LEU A 191 34.34 -17.16 20.08
N ALA A 192 33.04 -17.40 20.22
CA ALA A 192 32.52 -18.20 21.33
C ALA A 192 32.99 -19.64 21.16
N MET A 193 33.67 -20.15 22.19
CA MET A 193 34.10 -21.54 22.29
C MET A 193 33.12 -22.30 23.21
N PRO A 194 33.08 -23.65 23.12
CA PRO A 194 32.36 -24.45 24.10
C PRO A 194 32.80 -24.09 25.53
N THR A 195 31.94 -24.34 26.53
CA THR A 195 32.21 -24.10 27.97
C THR A 195 32.33 -22.64 28.42
N SER A 196 31.67 -21.70 27.72
CA SER A 196 31.69 -20.26 28.06
C SER A 196 33.10 -19.64 28.02
N VAL A 197 33.97 -20.19 27.18
CA VAL A 197 35.28 -19.63 26.86
C VAL A 197 35.13 -18.79 25.58
N THR A 198 35.89 -17.71 25.46
CA THR A 198 35.91 -16.89 24.24
C THR A 198 37.33 -16.78 23.73
N ARG A 199 37.55 -17.14 22.47
CA ARG A 199 38.83 -16.89 21.79
C ARG A 199 38.87 -15.45 21.30
N LEU A 200 39.80 -14.67 21.83
CA LEU A 200 40.10 -13.32 21.38
C LEU A 200 41.28 -13.38 20.40
N SER A 201 41.12 -12.84 19.20
CA SER A 201 42.18 -12.68 18.21
C SER A 201 42.32 -11.22 17.83
N VAL A 202 43.56 -10.71 17.84
CA VAL A 202 43.88 -9.31 17.54
C VAL A 202 44.90 -9.26 16.42
N LYS A 203 44.53 -8.57 15.34
CA LYS A 203 45.43 -8.19 14.25
C LYS A 203 45.63 -6.68 14.26
N ALA A 204 46.87 -6.23 14.17
CA ALA A 204 47.21 -4.83 14.05
C ALA A 204 47.80 -4.52 12.68
N GLU A 205 47.35 -3.44 12.07
CA GLU A 205 48.06 -2.76 10.99
C GLU A 205 48.81 -1.58 11.61
N PHE A 206 50.10 -1.78 11.85
CA PHE A 206 50.96 -0.86 12.59
C PHE A 206 52.04 -0.28 11.67
N GLU A 207 52.12 1.04 11.64
CA GLU A 207 53.09 1.79 10.84
C GLU A 207 53.77 2.85 11.70
N LYS A 208 55.06 3.06 11.44
CA LYS A 208 55.86 4.13 12.03
C LYS A 208 55.95 5.30 11.06
N LEU A 209 55.65 6.50 11.53
CA LEU A 209 55.68 7.73 10.74
C LEU A 209 56.91 8.56 11.11
N ALA A 210 57.88 8.66 10.22
CA ALA A 210 59.03 9.55 10.37
C ALA A 210 58.71 10.98 9.88
N GLN A 211 59.65 11.91 10.11
CA GLN A 211 59.55 13.28 9.64
C GLN A 211 59.26 13.35 8.13
N GLY A 212 58.38 14.27 7.73
CA GLY A 212 57.98 14.45 6.34
C GLY A 212 56.99 13.40 5.81
N GLY A 213 56.35 12.62 6.68
CA GLY A 213 55.31 11.65 6.30
C GLY A 213 55.84 10.33 5.72
N ARG A 214 57.14 10.06 5.86
CA ARG A 214 57.75 8.80 5.44
C ARG A 214 57.30 7.66 6.36
N ILE A 215 56.85 6.56 5.77
CA ILE A 215 56.48 5.34 6.49
C ILE A 215 57.73 4.48 6.66
N LEU A 216 58.08 4.15 7.91
CA LEU A 216 59.14 3.20 8.22
C LEU A 216 58.57 1.79 8.28
N SER A 217 59.34 0.82 7.77
CA SER A 217 58.99 -0.60 7.90
C SER A 217 58.98 -1.02 9.37
N VAL A 218 57.93 -1.73 9.76
CA VAL A 218 57.77 -2.32 11.08
C VAL A 218 58.01 -3.82 10.96
N SER A 219 58.73 -4.40 11.93
CA SER A 219 58.92 -5.85 11.98
C SER A 219 57.63 -6.59 12.40
N THR A 220 57.54 -7.86 12.04
CA THR A 220 56.43 -8.72 12.48
C THR A 220 56.38 -8.85 14.01
N GLU A 221 57.55 -8.81 14.67
CA GLU A 221 57.65 -8.92 16.13
C GLU A 221 57.11 -7.67 16.84
N GLU A 222 57.43 -6.47 16.35
CA GLU A 222 56.89 -5.22 16.89
C GLU A 222 55.36 -5.15 16.72
N THR A 223 54.85 -5.64 15.59
CA THR A 223 53.41 -5.75 15.35
C THR A 223 52.78 -6.74 16.33
N ALA A 224 53.38 -7.92 16.51
CA ALA A 224 52.92 -8.93 17.44
C ALA A 224 52.96 -8.47 18.91
N GLU A 225 53.95 -7.65 19.30
CA GLU A 225 54.02 -7.07 20.64
C GLU A 225 52.83 -6.14 20.92
N ILE A 226 52.46 -5.33 19.95
CA ILE A 226 51.32 -4.42 20.05
C ILE A 226 50.00 -5.19 20.09
N GLU A 227 49.86 -6.24 19.28
CA GLU A 227 48.72 -7.17 19.32
C GLU A 227 48.60 -7.83 20.71
N ARG A 228 49.71 -8.35 21.26
CA ARG A 228 49.75 -8.92 22.63
C ARG A 228 49.44 -7.89 23.70
N ARG A 229 49.87 -6.64 23.55
CA ARG A 229 49.60 -5.55 24.50
C ARG A 229 48.11 -5.27 24.62
N LEU A 230 47.38 -5.23 23.50
CA LEU A 230 45.93 -5.04 23.53
C LEU A 230 45.21 -6.24 24.17
N ILE A 231 45.64 -7.47 23.86
CA ILE A 231 45.12 -8.68 24.50
C ILE A 231 45.34 -8.63 26.01
N GLY A 232 46.55 -8.29 26.46
CA GLY A 232 46.89 -8.17 27.87
C GLY A 232 46.08 -7.08 28.59
N GLU A 233 45.76 -5.99 27.91
CA GLU A 233 44.89 -4.95 28.47
C GLU A 233 43.46 -5.44 28.67
N VAL A 234 42.89 -6.13 27.68
CA VAL A 234 41.56 -6.74 27.79
C VAL A 234 41.53 -7.79 28.90
N SER A 235 42.55 -8.65 28.97
CA SER A 235 42.69 -9.68 30.03
C SER A 235 42.76 -9.05 31.42
N LYS A 236 43.52 -7.96 31.57
CA LYS A 236 43.60 -7.17 32.80
C LYS A 236 42.26 -6.53 33.16
N ALA A 237 41.54 -5.98 32.19
CA ALA A 237 40.22 -5.39 32.42
C ALA A 237 39.17 -6.44 32.79
N LEU A 238 39.23 -7.65 32.22
CA LEU A 238 38.37 -8.79 32.59
C LEU A 238 38.65 -9.33 34.01
N SER A 239 39.88 -9.13 34.49
CA SER A 239 40.31 -9.53 35.84
C SER A 239 40.03 -8.46 36.90
N ALA A 240 39.78 -7.21 36.47
CA ALA A 240 39.41 -6.15 37.40
C ALA A 240 38.00 -6.41 37.95
N PRO A 241 37.78 -6.30 39.28
CA PRO A 241 36.44 -6.40 39.83
C PRO A 241 35.59 -5.28 39.24
N SER A 242 34.51 -5.65 38.56
CA SER A 242 33.49 -4.74 38.08
C SER A 242 33.00 -3.92 39.28
N LYS A 243 33.24 -2.61 39.26
CA LYS A 243 32.58 -1.70 40.21
C LYS A 243 31.08 -1.80 39.94
N THR A 244 30.38 -2.47 40.86
CA THR A 244 28.92 -2.50 41.01
C THR A 244 28.36 -1.10 41.13
#